data_AF-A0A6I5NM42-F1
#
_entry.id   AF-A0A6I5NM42-F1
#
_cell.length_a   1.000
_cell.length_b   1.000
_cell.length_c   1.000
_cell.angle_alpha   90.00
_cell.angle_beta   90.00
_cell.angle_gamma   90.00
#
_symmetry.space_group_name_H-M   'P 1'
#
loop_
_entity.id
_entity.type
_entity.pdbx_description
1 polymer ?
#
loop_
_entity_poly.entity_id
_entity_poly.type
_entity_poly.pdbx_seq_one_letter_code
_entity_poly.pdbx_strand_id
1 'polypeptide(L)'
;MPIFGGREDEINQSISAVGQMCGLGIATCLWSVSATAAPLKIATWNIENLRASENSGPNPRTRADYQRLAQYSEQLDADIVALQEVEGVAAAIQVFDENEYDFFFSS
;
A
#
# COMPACT_ATOMS: atom_id res chain seq x y z
N MET A 1 -47.90 13.80 52.44
CA MET A 1 -47.75 12.32 52.49
C MET A 1 -48.46 11.75 51.28
N PRO A 2 -47.84 10.78 50.59
CA PRO A 2 -47.99 10.51 49.15
C PRO A 2 -49.21 9.60 48.91
N ILE A 3 -49.61 9.13 47.74
CA ILE A 3 -48.93 8.34 46.71
C ILE A 3 -49.89 8.34 45.49
N PHE A 4 -49.39 8.04 44.29
CA PHE A 4 -50.07 7.95 42.98
C PHE A 4 -49.84 9.12 42.02
N GLY A 5 -48.57 9.53 41.86
CA GLY A 5 -48.10 10.27 40.68
C GLY A 5 -47.05 9.50 39.86
N GLY A 6 -46.79 8.23 40.15
CA GLY A 6 -45.63 7.51 39.59
C GLY A 6 -45.88 6.67 38.33
N ARG A 7 -47.12 6.51 37.87
CA ARG A 7 -47.46 5.52 36.82
C ARG A 7 -47.70 6.11 35.43
N GLU A 8 -47.76 7.43 35.29
CA GLU A 8 -47.88 8.11 34.00
C GLU A 8 -46.51 8.60 33.49
N ASP A 9 -45.61 8.96 34.40
CA ASP A 9 -44.25 9.40 34.08
C ASP A 9 -43.37 8.25 33.54
N GLU A 10 -43.55 7.04 34.06
CA GLU A 10 -42.80 5.85 33.63
C GLU A 10 -43.25 5.35 32.24
N ILE A 11 -44.51 5.59 31.88
CA ILE A 11 -45.04 5.29 30.53
C ILE A 11 -44.53 6.33 29.51
N ASN A 12 -44.46 7.60 29.90
CA ASN A 12 -43.94 8.67 29.04
C ASN A 12 -42.41 8.59 28.85
N GLN A 13 -41.65 8.12 29.84
CA GLN A 13 -40.21 7.84 29.68
C GLN A 13 -39.93 6.60 28.80
N SER A 14 -40.79 5.59 28.86
CA SER A 14 -40.67 4.37 28.03
C SER A 14 -40.99 4.62 26.56
N ILE A 15 -41.94 5.53 26.25
CA ILE A 15 -42.30 5.88 24.87
C ILE A 15 -41.24 6.77 24.20
N SER A 16 -40.48 7.55 24.98
CA SER A 16 -39.35 8.33 24.46
C SER A 16 -38.15 7.45 24.06
N ALA A 17 -37.94 6.31 24.76
CA ALA A 17 -36.79 5.43 24.53
C ALA A 17 -36.95 4.45 23.35
N VAL A 18 -38.16 4.23 22.84
CA VAL A 18 -38.41 3.31 21.70
C VAL A 18 -38.89 4.06 20.44
N GLY A 19 -39.36 5.30 20.58
CA GLY A 19 -39.87 6.13 19.47
C GLY A 19 -38.83 6.94 18.69
N GLN A 20 -37.55 6.92 19.08
CA GLN A 20 -36.46 7.58 18.34
C GLN A 20 -35.52 6.57 17.65
N MET A 21 -36.05 5.41 17.24
CA MET A 21 -35.28 4.38 16.52
C MET A 21 -35.75 4.13 15.07
N CYS A 22 -36.59 4.99 14.49
CA CYS A 22 -36.98 4.86 13.07
C CYS A 22 -36.83 6.13 12.22
N GLY A 23 -36.61 7.32 12.80
CA GLY A 23 -36.53 8.59 12.05
C GLY A 23 -35.12 9.09 11.72
N LEU A 24 -34.07 8.38 12.14
CA LEU A 24 -32.66 8.82 12.01
C LEU A 24 -31.81 7.85 11.16
N GLY A 25 -32.44 6.90 10.46
CA GLY A 25 -31.73 5.87 9.68
C GLY A 25 -31.17 6.34 8.33
N ILE A 26 -31.56 7.52 7.83
CA ILE A 26 -31.13 7.99 6.49
C ILE A 26 -30.08 9.13 6.60
N ALA A 27 -30.00 9.84 7.73
CA ALA A 27 -29.07 10.97 7.89
C ALA A 27 -27.64 10.57 8.27
N THR A 28 -27.40 9.33 8.70
CA THR A 28 -26.05 8.84 9.10
C THR A 28 -25.21 8.32 7.93
N CYS A 29 -25.80 8.05 6.77
CA CYS A 29 -25.08 7.51 5.61
C CYS A 29 -24.28 8.54 4.80
N LEU A 30 -24.28 9.83 5.19
CA LEU A 30 -23.57 10.90 4.49
C LEU A 30 -22.29 11.36 5.22
N TRP A 31 -21.81 10.59 6.19
CA TRP A 31 -20.47 10.78 6.73
C TRP A 31 -19.46 10.28 5.70
N SER A 32 -19.00 11.18 4.83
CA SER A 32 -17.87 10.92 3.95
C SER A 32 -16.63 10.61 4.79
N VAL A 33 -16.31 9.33 4.90
CA VAL A 33 -15.02 8.89 5.42
C VAL A 33 -13.97 9.25 4.37
N SER A 34 -13.06 10.15 4.70
CA SER A 34 -11.89 10.39 3.87
C SER A 34 -11.02 9.13 3.88
N ALA A 35 -10.98 8.42 2.75
CA ALA A 35 -10.03 7.34 2.56
C ALA A 35 -8.62 7.94 2.52
N THR A 36 -7.76 7.48 3.43
CA THR A 36 -6.33 7.80 3.41
C THR A 36 -5.57 6.58 2.89
N ALA A 37 -4.63 6.83 1.98
CA ALA A 37 -3.72 5.82 1.46
C ALA A 37 -2.30 6.37 1.56
N ALA A 38 -1.34 5.49 1.83
CA ALA A 38 0.06 5.84 1.71
C ALA A 38 0.37 6.19 0.24
N PRO A 39 1.23 7.19 -0.04
CA PRO A 39 1.75 7.42 -1.38
C PRO A 39 2.43 6.16 -1.91
N LEU A 40 2.17 5.80 -3.16
CA LEU A 40 2.84 4.71 -3.87
C LEU A 40 3.84 5.31 -4.86
N LYS A 41 5.11 4.94 -4.74
CA LYS A 41 6.19 5.40 -5.63
C LYS A 41 6.55 4.32 -6.63
N ILE A 42 6.37 4.66 -7.90
CA ILE A 42 6.67 3.78 -9.03
C ILE A 42 7.82 4.39 -9.82
N ALA A 43 8.86 3.59 -10.06
CA ALA A 43 9.98 3.98 -10.91
C ALA A 43 10.03 3.11 -12.17
N THR A 44 10.57 3.65 -13.26
CA THR A 44 10.91 2.88 -14.46
C THR A 44 12.40 3.04 -14.73
N TRP A 45 13.10 1.95 -15.03
CA TRP A 45 14.53 2.01 -15.28
C TRP A 45 14.95 1.09 -16.44
N ASN A 46 15.42 1.69 -17.52
CA ASN A 46 16.26 0.99 -18.48
C ASN A 46 17.68 0.94 -17.92
N ILE A 47 18.12 -0.25 -17.54
CA ILE A 47 19.41 -0.47 -16.89
C ILE A 47 20.51 -0.92 -17.88
N GLU A 48 20.25 -0.75 -19.18
CA GLU A 48 21.22 -0.92 -20.27
C GLU A 48 21.84 -2.34 -20.27
N ASN A 49 21.09 -3.31 -20.79
CA ASN A 49 21.48 -4.72 -20.93
C ASN A 49 22.12 -5.31 -19.65
N LEU A 50 21.43 -5.26 -18.51
CA LEU A 50 21.89 -5.85 -17.26
C LEU A 50 21.93 -7.37 -17.36
N ARG A 51 23.07 -7.95 -16.96
CA ARG A 51 23.35 -9.39 -17.02
C ARG A 51 23.61 -9.97 -15.65
N ALA A 52 23.47 -11.28 -15.52
CA ALA A 52 23.82 -11.97 -14.28
C ALA A 52 25.34 -12.15 -14.11
N SER A 53 26.06 -12.27 -15.23
CA SER A 53 27.50 -12.52 -15.22
C SER A 53 28.31 -11.22 -15.32
N GLU A 54 29.31 -11.07 -14.45
CA GLU A 54 30.29 -9.99 -14.55
C GLU A 54 31.10 -10.06 -15.85
N ASN A 55 31.58 -8.91 -16.29
CA ASN A 55 32.45 -8.75 -17.46
C ASN A 55 31.90 -9.38 -18.75
N SER A 56 30.58 -9.47 -18.88
CA SER A 56 29.90 -10.12 -20.00
C SER A 56 29.01 -9.15 -20.79
N GLY A 57 28.67 -9.54 -22.03
CA GLY A 57 27.74 -8.79 -22.87
C GLY A 57 28.35 -7.56 -23.56
N PRO A 58 27.50 -6.73 -24.20
CA PRO A 58 27.94 -5.56 -24.95
C PRO A 58 28.47 -4.43 -24.06
N ASN A 59 28.01 -4.35 -22.81
CA ASN A 59 28.46 -3.39 -21.80
C ASN A 59 28.95 -4.14 -20.55
N PRO A 60 30.21 -4.63 -20.54
CA PRO A 60 30.76 -5.41 -19.44
C PRO A 60 30.80 -4.59 -18.15
N ARG A 61 30.24 -5.14 -17.07
CA ARG A 61 30.24 -4.54 -15.73
C ARG A 61 31.04 -5.40 -14.75
N THR A 62 31.82 -4.73 -13.90
CA THR A 62 32.56 -5.36 -12.80
C THR A 62 31.69 -5.46 -11.56
N ARG A 63 32.12 -6.25 -10.56
CA ARG A 63 31.49 -6.26 -9.22
C ARG A 63 31.26 -4.87 -8.63
N ALA A 64 32.21 -3.95 -8.79
CA ALA A 64 32.09 -2.59 -8.28
C ALA A 64 31.00 -1.79 -8.98
N ASP A 65 30.73 -2.08 -10.26
CA ASP A 65 29.66 -1.43 -11.01
C ASP A 65 28.29 -1.94 -10.55
N TYR A 66 28.13 -3.26 -10.31
CA TYR A 66 26.91 -3.79 -9.70
C TYR A 66 26.64 -3.20 -8.31
N GLN A 67 27.68 -3.04 -7.48
CA GLN A 67 27.55 -2.38 -6.18
C GLN A 67 27.05 -0.93 -6.30
N ARG A 68 27.53 -0.18 -7.30
CA ARG A 68 27.02 1.18 -7.56
C ARG A 68 25.58 1.18 -8.03
N LEU A 69 25.19 0.22 -8.86
CA LEU A 69 23.80 0.07 -9.29
C LEU A 69 22.90 -0.27 -8.10
N ALA A 70 23.33 -1.16 -7.20
CA ALA A 70 22.59 -1.52 -5.99
C ALA A 70 22.41 -0.32 -5.04
N GLN A 71 23.47 0.46 -4.83
CA GLN A 71 23.37 1.73 -4.08
C GLN A 71 22.42 2.73 -4.74
N TYR A 72 22.31 2.70 -6.07
CA TYR A 72 21.38 3.56 -6.79
C TYR A 72 19.94 3.07 -6.68
N SER A 73 19.68 1.75 -6.68
CA SER A 73 18.33 1.22 -6.44
C SER A 73 17.81 1.55 -5.06
N GLU A 74 18.66 1.57 -4.03
CA GLU A 74 18.28 2.04 -2.68
C GLU A 74 17.82 3.52 -2.71
N GLN A 75 18.47 4.35 -3.51
CA GLN A 75 18.10 5.77 -3.68
C GLN A 75 16.82 5.97 -4.49
N LEU A 76 16.42 4.97 -5.29
CA LEU A 76 15.12 5.01 -5.97
C LEU A 76 14.00 5.03 -4.93
N ASP A 77 14.15 4.36 -3.78
CA ASP A 77 13.17 4.33 -2.68
C ASP A 77 11.75 4.15 -3.25
N ALA A 78 11.58 3.12 -4.07
CA ALA A 78 10.39 2.91 -4.89
C ALA A 78 9.72 1.60 -4.49
N ASP A 79 8.41 1.65 -4.26
CA ASP A 79 7.63 0.45 -3.93
C ASP A 79 7.54 -0.52 -5.11
N ILE A 80 7.57 0.01 -6.35
CA ILE A 80 7.50 -0.78 -7.58
C ILE A 80 8.52 -0.23 -8.57
N VAL A 81 9.34 -1.13 -9.15
CA VAL A 81 10.28 -0.79 -10.21
C VAL A 81 9.98 -1.58 -11.48
N ALA A 82 9.65 -0.87 -12.56
CA ALA A 82 9.52 -1.45 -13.89
C ALA A 82 10.88 -1.43 -14.60
N LEU A 83 11.52 -2.59 -14.75
CA LEU A 83 12.83 -2.73 -15.38
C LEU A 83 12.74 -2.95 -16.90
N GLN A 84 13.68 -2.38 -17.65
CA GLN A 84 13.92 -2.65 -19.06
C GLN A 84 15.37 -3.08 -19.29
N GLU A 85 15.58 -3.85 -20.36
CA GLU A 85 16.88 -4.40 -20.76
C GLU A 85 17.59 -5.18 -19.66
N VAL A 86 16.86 -6.06 -19.00
CA VAL A 86 17.39 -6.97 -17.99
C VAL A 86 17.27 -8.41 -18.50
N GLU A 87 18.33 -9.19 -18.35
CA GLU A 87 18.40 -10.59 -18.80
C GLU A 87 17.41 -11.51 -18.06
N GLY A 88 16.99 -11.11 -16.87
CA GLY A 88 15.97 -11.78 -16.06
C GLY A 88 16.26 -11.66 -14.58
N VAL A 89 15.63 -12.52 -13.78
CA VAL A 89 15.71 -12.51 -12.31
C VAL A 89 17.16 -12.58 -11.81
N ALA A 90 17.97 -13.47 -12.37
CA ALA A 90 19.37 -13.63 -11.94
C ALA A 90 20.23 -12.37 -12.13
N ALA A 91 19.89 -11.53 -13.12
CA ALA A 91 20.53 -10.23 -13.32
C ALA A 91 19.98 -9.19 -12.36
N ALA A 92 18.65 -9.17 -12.17
CA ALA A 92 17.98 -8.23 -11.28
C ALA A 92 18.46 -8.36 -9.81
N ILE A 93 18.69 -9.59 -9.32
CA ILE A 93 19.22 -9.86 -7.97
C ILE A 93 20.64 -9.29 -7.75
N GLN A 94 21.40 -8.97 -8.81
CA GLN A 94 22.68 -8.27 -8.64
C GLN A 94 22.52 -6.81 -8.21
N VAL A 95 21.32 -6.24 -8.35
CA VAL A 95 21.02 -4.82 -8.11
C VAL A 95 19.97 -4.66 -7.00
N PHE A 96 18.95 -5.51 -6.95
CA PHE A 96 17.86 -5.44 -5.97
C PHE A 96 17.96 -6.59 -4.95
N ASP A 97 17.74 -6.29 -3.67
CA ASP A 97 17.73 -7.31 -2.61
C ASP A 97 16.49 -8.22 -2.73
N GLU A 98 16.72 -9.53 -2.82
CA GLU A 98 15.65 -10.55 -2.90
C GLU A 98 14.84 -10.70 -1.61
N ASN A 99 15.31 -10.14 -0.50
CA ASN A 99 14.54 -10.08 0.74
C ASN A 99 13.60 -8.87 0.81
N GLU A 100 13.79 -7.88 -0.07
CA GLU A 100 12.99 -6.65 -0.12
C GLU A 100 12.01 -6.65 -1.32
N TYR A 101 12.42 -7.22 -2.46
CA TYR A 101 11.62 -7.22 -3.68
C TYR A 101 11.26 -8.63 -4.15
N ASP A 102 10.01 -8.78 -4.57
CA ASP A 102 9.55 -9.91 -5.38
C ASP A 102 9.78 -9.63 -6.88
N PHE A 103 10.28 -10.61 -7.63
CA PHE A 103 10.58 -10.46 -9.06
C PHE A 103 9.54 -11.13 -9.95
N PHE A 104 8.96 -10.36 -10.87
CA PHE A 104 8.00 -10.84 -11.87
C PHE A 104 8.51 -10.59 -13.29
N PHE A 105 8.75 -11.68 -14.03
CA PHE A 105 9.17 -11.64 -15.43
C PHE A 105 8.24 -12.52 -16.26
N SER A 106 7.83 -12.04 -17.44
CA SER A 106 7.09 -12.85 -18.40
C SER A 106 8.00 -13.87 -19.06
N SER A 107 7.51 -15.10 -19.21
CA SER A 107 8.12 -16.20 -19.96
C SER A 107 8.06 -15.99 -21.46
#